data_AF-A0A7W0K9Z0-F1
#
_entry.id   AF-A0A7W0K9Z0-F1
#
_cell.length_a   1.000
_cell.length_b   1.000
_cell.length_c   1.000
_cell.angle_alpha   90.00
_cell.angle_beta   90.00
_cell.angle_gamma   90.00
#
_symmetry.space_group_name_H-M   'P 1'
#
loop_
_entity.id
_entity.type
_entity.pdbx_description
1 polymer ?
#
loop_
_entity_poly.entity_id
_entity_poly.type
_entity_poly.pdbx_seq_one_letter_code
_entity_poly.pdbx_strand_id
1 'polypeptide(L)'
;YGVAGVHLDYVRFPNEAFDFSRASLQQFKANVRPQLTETERRRVDGQETSNPLAYTMLFPDRWNSFRQSRLTTLVMRVRTAVKAVRPDLTVSVAVVPDATAAAASRMQDWRTWLDQSLIDVLCPMAYTQDRELFEQQIRTAQAFAGQRPVWAGVGAYRLSASATLDRIAAARRHKAAGIILFSYESLVTPPNSATSLTELGRAAFGNGFR
;
A
#
# COMPACT_ATOMS: atom_id res chain seq x y z
N TYR A 1 -4.45 -24.49 -6.01
CA TYR A 1 -5.29 -24.14 -4.86
C TYR A 1 -6.55 -23.43 -5.33
N GLY A 2 -7.71 -23.75 -4.75
CA GLY A 2 -8.99 -23.07 -5.05
C GLY A 2 -9.20 -21.77 -4.28
N VAL A 3 -8.24 -20.83 -4.34
CA VAL A 3 -8.35 -19.54 -3.64
C VAL A 3 -9.32 -18.59 -4.35
N ALA A 4 -9.86 -17.59 -3.64
CA ALA A 4 -10.77 -16.58 -4.21
C ALA A 4 -10.03 -15.30 -4.71
N GLY A 5 -8.76 -15.16 -4.36
CA GLY A 5 -7.96 -14.00 -4.74
C GLY A 5 -6.53 -14.07 -4.23
N VAL A 6 -5.78 -13.02 -4.52
CA VAL A 6 -4.41 -12.78 -4.05
C VAL A 6 -4.39 -11.43 -3.34
N HIS A 7 -3.90 -11.43 -2.11
CA HIS A 7 -3.66 -10.22 -1.33
C HIS A 7 -2.18 -9.86 -1.38
N LEU A 8 -1.88 -8.62 -1.77
CA LEU A 8 -0.53 -8.08 -1.82
C LEU A 8 -0.25 -7.31 -0.53
N ASP A 9 0.42 -7.97 0.41
CA ASP A 9 0.96 -7.32 1.59
C ASP A 9 2.41 -6.86 1.36
N TYR A 10 2.81 -5.76 1.98
CA TYR A 10 4.16 -5.19 1.89
C TYR A 10 4.70 -4.93 0.45
N VAL A 11 3.83 -4.75 -0.55
CA VAL A 11 4.24 -4.29 -1.88
C VAL A 11 4.61 -2.80 -1.86
N ARG A 12 5.79 -2.52 -1.31
CA ARG A 12 6.36 -1.18 -1.09
C ARG A 12 7.84 -1.26 -0.73
N PHE A 13 8.54 -0.14 -0.82
CA PHE A 13 9.91 -0.01 -0.33
C PHE A 13 9.93 0.20 1.19
N PRO A 14 11.01 -0.21 1.89
CA PRO A 14 11.18 0.06 3.31
C PRO A 14 11.20 1.56 3.65
N ASN A 15 11.83 2.39 2.83
CA ASN A 15 11.85 3.85 2.90
C ASN A 15 12.42 4.43 1.59
N GLU A 16 12.48 5.76 1.50
CA GLU A 16 13.06 6.51 0.38
C GLU A 16 14.58 6.32 0.22
N ALA A 17 15.26 5.84 1.26
CA ALA A 17 16.68 5.52 1.25
C ALA A 17 17.00 4.07 0.84
N PHE A 18 16.02 3.34 0.28
CA PHE A 18 16.20 1.94 -0.11
C PHE A 18 16.34 1.71 -1.63
N ASP A 19 17.04 0.62 -1.95
CA ASP A 19 17.43 0.13 -3.29
C ASP A 19 18.50 0.95 -4.04
N PHE A 20 19.67 1.10 -3.42
CA PHE A 20 20.88 1.58 -4.09
C PHE A 20 21.78 0.41 -4.54
N SER A 21 21.16 -0.70 -4.94
CA SER A 21 21.91 -1.85 -5.46
C SER A 21 22.58 -1.47 -6.79
N ARG A 22 23.74 -2.09 -7.09
CA ARG A 22 24.46 -1.85 -8.35
C ARG A 22 23.56 -2.05 -9.57
N ALA A 23 22.70 -3.07 -9.55
CA ALA A 23 21.77 -3.35 -10.64
C ALA A 23 20.74 -2.23 -10.83
N SER A 24 20.14 -1.73 -9.74
CA SER A 24 19.15 -0.64 -9.82
C SER A 24 19.79 0.68 -10.26
N LEU A 25 21.00 0.99 -9.78
CA LEU A 25 21.77 2.16 -10.23
C LEU A 25 22.08 2.09 -11.74
N GLN A 26 22.53 0.93 -12.23
CA GLN A 26 22.80 0.72 -13.65
C GLN A 26 21.55 0.85 -14.51
N GLN A 27 20.42 0.27 -14.08
CA GLN A 27 19.15 0.37 -14.80
C GLN A 27 18.62 1.81 -14.81
N PHE A 28 18.76 2.54 -13.70
CA PHE A 28 18.38 3.94 -13.63
C PHE A 28 19.22 4.81 -14.56
N LYS A 29 20.55 4.63 -14.54
CA LYS A 29 21.45 5.30 -15.48
C LYS A 29 21.05 5.01 -16.93
N ALA A 30 20.82 3.75 -17.28
CA ALA A 30 20.39 3.37 -18.63
C ALA A 30 19.05 4.00 -19.03
N ASN A 31 18.14 4.23 -18.07
CA ASN A 31 16.87 4.90 -18.30
C ASN A 31 17.01 6.42 -18.49
N VAL A 32 17.80 7.09 -17.63
CA VAL A 32 17.88 8.55 -17.60
C VAL A 32 18.88 9.10 -18.60
N ARG A 33 20.06 8.48 -18.73
CA ARG A 33 21.17 9.01 -19.53
C ARG A 33 20.79 9.36 -20.98
N PRO A 34 19.99 8.55 -21.71
CA PRO A 34 19.57 8.88 -23.08
C PRO A 34 18.69 10.14 -23.19
N GLN A 35 18.07 10.57 -22.09
CA GLN A 35 17.17 11.72 -22.04
C GLN A 35 17.89 13.03 -21.65
N LEU A 36 19.19 12.95 -21.33
CA LEU A 36 19.99 14.08 -20.87
C LEU A 36 20.63 14.83 -22.04
N THR A 37 20.73 16.16 -21.88
CA THR A 37 21.53 16.99 -22.78
C THR A 37 23.02 16.58 -22.71
N GLU A 38 23.79 16.93 -23.73
CA GLU A 38 25.23 16.62 -23.75
C GLU A 38 25.97 17.21 -22.53
N THR A 39 25.62 18.44 -22.13
CA THR A 39 26.18 19.10 -20.94
C THR A 39 25.86 18.35 -19.65
N GLU A 40 24.60 17.94 -19.47
CA GLU A 40 24.19 17.16 -18.30
C GLU A 40 24.88 15.79 -18.25
N ARG A 41 24.99 15.11 -19.40
CA ARG A 41 25.68 13.81 -19.51
C ARG A 41 27.13 13.92 -19.07
N ARG A 42 27.88 14.89 -19.62
CA ARG A 42 29.29 15.11 -19.22
C ARG A 42 29.42 15.39 -17.72
N ARG A 43 28.53 16.20 -17.17
CA ARG A 43 28.54 16.57 -15.75
C ARG A 43 28.30 15.36 -14.83
N VAL A 44 27.26 14.57 -15.10
CA VAL A 44 26.94 13.40 -14.25
C VAL A 44 27.94 12.26 -14.45
N ASP A 45 28.38 11.99 -15.69
CA ASP A 45 29.36 10.93 -15.97
C ASP A 45 30.72 11.26 -15.33
N GLY A 46 31.12 12.54 -15.31
CA GLY A 46 32.32 12.98 -14.60
C GLY A 46 32.23 12.74 -13.09
N GLN A 47 31.09 13.05 -12.46
CA GLN A 47 30.88 12.83 -11.02
C GLN A 47 30.75 11.35 -10.65
N GLU A 48 30.22 10.51 -11.55
CA GLU A 48 30.05 9.07 -11.30
C GLU A 48 31.39 8.35 -11.08
N THR A 49 32.49 8.87 -11.66
CA THR A 49 33.83 8.29 -11.52
C THR A 49 34.30 8.19 -10.07
N SER A 50 33.87 9.11 -9.20
CA SER A 50 34.21 9.13 -7.78
C SER A 50 33.01 8.89 -6.85
N ASN A 51 31.78 8.95 -7.38
CA ASN A 51 30.56 8.75 -6.62
C ASN A 51 29.53 7.88 -7.39
N PRO A 52 29.35 6.60 -7.03
CA PRO A 52 28.39 5.73 -7.71
C PRO A 52 26.92 6.16 -7.58
N LEU A 53 26.61 7.11 -6.68
CA LEU A 53 25.28 7.68 -6.50
C LEU A 53 25.05 9.00 -7.26
N ALA A 54 26.01 9.43 -8.09
CA ALA A 54 25.94 10.72 -8.80
C ALA A 54 24.63 10.90 -9.59
N TYR A 55 24.19 9.86 -10.31
CA TYR A 55 22.92 9.90 -11.04
C TYR A 55 21.72 10.12 -10.12
N THR A 56 21.62 9.40 -8.99
CA THR A 56 20.48 9.52 -8.08
C THR A 56 20.50 10.84 -7.31
N MET A 57 21.69 11.37 -7.00
CA MET A 57 21.86 12.65 -6.32
C MET A 57 21.54 13.84 -7.21
N LEU A 58 21.91 13.77 -8.50
CA LEU A 58 21.65 14.84 -9.46
C LEU A 58 20.24 14.81 -10.06
N PHE A 59 19.58 13.66 -10.03
CA PHE A 59 18.22 13.49 -10.56
C PHE A 59 17.29 12.78 -9.55
N PRO A 60 17.09 13.34 -8.34
CA PRO A 60 16.36 12.67 -7.26
C PRO A 60 14.90 12.38 -7.61
N ASP A 61 14.21 13.32 -8.29
CA ASP A 61 12.81 13.12 -8.69
C ASP A 61 12.66 12.04 -9.77
N ARG A 62 13.62 11.98 -10.71
CA ARG A 62 13.65 10.91 -11.72
C ARG A 62 13.94 9.57 -11.07
N TRP A 63 14.78 9.53 -10.02
CA TRP A 63 15.08 8.32 -9.27
C TRP A 63 13.85 7.80 -8.50
N ASN A 64 13.11 8.70 -7.84
CA ASN A 64 11.83 8.35 -7.20
C ASN A 64 10.82 7.84 -8.21
N SER A 65 10.63 8.55 -9.33
CA SER A 65 9.72 8.16 -10.40
C SER A 65 10.10 6.80 -11.00
N PHE A 66 11.41 6.56 -11.21
CA PHE A 66 11.92 5.28 -11.67
C PHE A 66 11.54 4.16 -10.70
N ARG A 67 11.81 4.31 -9.39
CA ARG A 67 11.47 3.28 -8.39
C ARG A 67 9.97 3.05 -8.26
N GLN A 68 9.15 4.10 -8.27
CA GLN A 68 7.69 3.98 -8.32
C GLN A 68 7.24 3.20 -9.56
N SER A 69 7.79 3.50 -10.75
CA SER A 69 7.46 2.80 -11.99
C SER A 69 7.81 1.30 -11.94
N ARG A 70 8.91 0.94 -11.25
CA ARG A 70 9.32 -0.46 -11.06
C ARG A 70 8.35 -1.20 -10.15
N LEU A 71 7.90 -0.58 -9.06
CA LEU A 71 6.90 -1.18 -8.18
C LEU A 71 5.55 -1.31 -8.89
N THR A 72 5.11 -0.30 -9.63
CA THR A 72 3.90 -0.36 -10.46
C THR A 72 4.00 -1.48 -11.50
N THR A 73 5.16 -1.65 -12.14
CA THR A 73 5.39 -2.75 -13.09
C THR A 73 5.28 -4.12 -12.41
N LEU A 74 5.76 -4.24 -11.17
CA LEU A 74 5.60 -5.48 -10.39
C LEU A 74 4.11 -5.76 -10.13
N VAL A 75 3.34 -4.79 -9.64
CA VAL A 75 1.89 -4.93 -9.40
C VAL A 75 1.16 -5.31 -10.67
N MET A 76 1.47 -4.64 -11.79
CA MET A 76 0.91 -4.96 -13.11
C MET A 76 1.20 -6.41 -13.50
N ARG A 77 2.45 -6.88 -13.40
CA ARG A 77 2.83 -8.26 -13.73
C ARG A 77 2.11 -9.28 -12.85
N VAL A 78 2.00 -9.00 -11.55
CA VAL A 78 1.26 -9.85 -10.61
C VAL A 78 -0.21 -9.93 -11.00
N ARG A 79 -0.86 -8.79 -11.27
CA ARG A 79 -2.25 -8.77 -11.77
C ARG A 79 -2.37 -9.58 -13.05
N THR A 80 -1.53 -9.34 -14.05
CA THR A 80 -1.59 -10.05 -15.34
C THR A 80 -1.49 -11.56 -15.13
N ALA A 81 -0.56 -12.02 -14.29
CA ALA A 81 -0.42 -13.44 -13.98
C ALA A 81 -1.67 -14.01 -13.27
N VAL A 82 -2.20 -13.30 -12.27
CA VAL A 82 -3.43 -13.73 -11.54
C VAL A 82 -4.61 -13.83 -12.49
N LYS A 83 -4.83 -12.80 -13.31
CA LYS A 83 -5.98 -12.72 -14.23
C LYS A 83 -5.86 -13.70 -15.40
N ALA A 84 -4.63 -14.05 -15.82
CA ALA A 84 -4.41 -15.09 -16.82
C ALA A 84 -4.79 -16.50 -16.32
N VAL A 85 -4.62 -16.76 -15.01
CA VAL A 85 -5.08 -18.03 -14.41
C VAL A 85 -6.59 -18.04 -14.29
N ARG A 86 -7.17 -16.98 -13.70
CA ARG A 86 -8.62 -16.82 -13.53
C ARG A 86 -9.00 -15.33 -13.49
N PRO A 87 -9.77 -14.82 -14.47
CA PRO A 87 -10.11 -13.39 -14.55
C PRO A 87 -10.91 -12.85 -13.36
N ASP A 88 -11.68 -13.71 -12.70
CA ASP A 88 -12.55 -13.39 -11.55
C ASP A 88 -11.80 -13.31 -10.20
N LEU A 89 -10.54 -13.75 -10.14
CA LEU A 89 -9.75 -13.70 -8.91
C LEU A 89 -9.52 -12.26 -8.44
N THR A 90 -9.87 -11.96 -7.18
CA THR A 90 -9.66 -10.64 -6.59
C THR A 90 -8.16 -10.37 -6.40
N VAL A 91 -7.67 -9.20 -6.83
CA VAL A 91 -6.35 -8.67 -6.45
C VAL A 91 -6.55 -7.52 -5.46
N SER A 92 -6.23 -7.75 -4.18
CA SER A 92 -6.29 -6.72 -3.14
C SER A 92 -4.90 -6.30 -2.68
N VAL A 93 -4.75 -5.08 -2.16
CA VAL A 93 -3.44 -4.56 -1.74
C VAL A 93 -3.50 -3.79 -0.43
N ALA A 94 -2.58 -4.10 0.49
CA ALA A 94 -2.37 -3.32 1.71
C ALA A 94 -1.52 -2.07 1.42
N VAL A 95 -2.04 -0.89 1.75
CA VAL A 95 -1.37 0.39 1.44
C VAL A 95 -1.18 1.29 2.65
N VAL A 96 -0.15 2.14 2.59
CA VAL A 96 -0.05 3.30 3.47
C VAL A 96 -1.24 4.22 3.18
N PRO A 97 -2.04 4.62 4.18
CA PRO A 97 -3.31 5.33 3.94
C PRO A 97 -3.17 6.69 3.25
N ASP A 98 -2.11 7.44 3.58
CA ASP A 98 -1.83 8.73 2.94
C ASP A 98 -1.14 8.51 1.60
N ALA A 99 -1.78 8.90 0.50
CA ALA A 99 -1.28 8.66 -0.86
C ALA A 99 0.07 9.33 -1.12
N THR A 100 0.23 10.56 -0.61
CA THR A 100 1.43 11.37 -0.83
C THR A 100 2.61 10.73 -0.09
N ALA A 101 2.45 10.37 1.18
CA ALA A 101 3.45 9.68 1.97
C ALA A 101 3.74 8.27 1.43
N ALA A 102 2.72 7.56 0.93
CA ALA A 102 2.89 6.26 0.29
C ALA A 102 3.82 6.35 -0.93
N ALA A 103 3.56 7.30 -1.84
CA ALA A 103 4.38 7.51 -3.02
C ALA A 103 5.78 8.02 -2.67
N ALA A 104 5.88 9.03 -1.79
CA ALA A 104 7.14 9.71 -1.48
C ALA A 104 8.11 8.84 -0.65
N SER A 105 7.61 8.22 0.43
CA SER A 105 8.47 7.50 1.38
C SER A 105 8.52 6.00 1.11
N ARG A 106 7.56 5.44 0.37
CA ARG A 106 7.44 3.98 0.19
C ARG A 106 7.40 3.55 -1.27
N MET A 107 7.50 4.50 -2.20
CA MET A 107 7.34 4.30 -3.64
C MET A 107 6.03 3.59 -4.01
N GLN A 108 5.04 3.62 -3.11
CA GLN A 108 3.78 2.90 -3.19
C GLN A 108 2.70 3.82 -3.78
N ASP A 109 2.81 4.08 -5.08
CA ASP A 109 1.86 4.93 -5.81
C ASP A 109 0.56 4.17 -6.14
N TRP A 110 -0.22 3.91 -5.10
CA TRP A 110 -1.48 3.19 -5.22
C TRP A 110 -2.58 3.98 -5.93
N ARG A 111 -2.44 5.31 -6.08
CA ARG A 111 -3.37 6.11 -6.90
C ARG A 111 -3.25 5.74 -8.37
N THR A 112 -2.02 5.71 -8.88
CA THR A 112 -1.76 5.20 -10.24
C THR A 112 -2.26 3.77 -10.42
N TRP A 113 -2.15 2.92 -9.39
CA TRP A 113 -2.66 1.55 -9.47
C TRP A 113 -4.19 1.48 -9.57
N LEU A 114 -4.92 2.37 -8.90
CA LEU A 114 -6.37 2.50 -9.05
C LEU A 114 -6.74 3.00 -10.45
N ASP A 115 -6.07 4.06 -10.91
CA ASP A 115 -6.35 4.70 -12.22
C ASP A 115 -6.12 3.72 -13.37
N GLN A 116 -5.06 2.91 -13.29
CA GLN A 116 -4.71 1.88 -14.26
C GLN A 116 -5.46 0.55 -14.05
N SER A 117 -6.39 0.48 -13.09
CA SER A 117 -7.13 -0.74 -12.75
C SER A 117 -6.23 -1.94 -12.43
N LEU A 118 -5.07 -1.70 -11.79
CA LEU A 118 -4.12 -2.74 -11.41
C LEU A 118 -4.52 -3.50 -10.14
N ILE A 119 -5.47 -2.96 -9.39
CA ILE A 119 -5.99 -3.55 -8.16
C ILE A 119 -7.52 -3.53 -8.18
N ASP A 120 -8.12 -4.58 -7.63
CA ASP A 120 -9.58 -4.71 -7.53
C ASP A 120 -10.10 -4.17 -6.19
N VAL A 121 -9.30 -4.27 -5.12
CA VAL A 121 -9.65 -3.80 -3.77
C VAL A 121 -8.49 -3.03 -3.14
N LEU A 122 -8.76 -1.83 -2.63
CA LEU A 122 -7.80 -1.02 -1.88
C LEU A 122 -7.93 -1.29 -0.37
N CYS A 123 -6.83 -1.59 0.32
CA CYS A 123 -6.84 -1.88 1.76
C CYS A 123 -5.93 -0.90 2.53
N PRO A 124 -6.38 0.31 2.88
CA PRO A 124 -5.58 1.25 3.67
C PRO A 124 -5.34 0.73 5.09
N MET A 125 -4.07 0.65 5.50
CA MET A 125 -3.64 0.27 6.84
C MET A 125 -3.76 1.46 7.82
N ALA A 126 -4.99 1.86 8.15
CA ALA A 126 -5.28 3.00 9.04
C ALA A 126 -5.06 2.66 10.52
N TYR A 127 -3.82 2.29 10.87
CA TYR A 127 -3.43 1.78 12.19
C TYR A 127 -3.10 2.91 13.19
N THR A 128 -4.05 3.83 13.34
CA THR A 128 -3.98 4.98 14.25
C THR A 128 -4.91 4.79 15.45
N GLN A 129 -4.50 5.32 16.60
CA GLN A 129 -5.35 5.41 17.80
C GLN A 129 -6.31 6.60 17.70
N ASP A 130 -5.94 7.64 16.96
CA ASP A 130 -6.75 8.82 16.70
C ASP A 130 -7.96 8.49 15.80
N ARG A 131 -9.16 8.80 16.30
CA ARG A 131 -10.42 8.56 15.58
C ARG A 131 -10.58 9.43 14.36
N GLU A 132 -10.25 10.71 14.49
CA GLU A 132 -10.48 11.68 13.42
C GLU A 132 -9.54 11.40 12.26
N LEU A 133 -8.28 11.07 12.57
CA LEU A 133 -7.32 10.65 11.56
C LEU A 133 -7.75 9.35 10.87
N PHE A 134 -8.29 8.37 11.60
CA PHE A 134 -8.83 7.15 10.99
C PHE A 134 -9.97 7.46 10.02
N GLU A 135 -10.97 8.24 10.46
CA GLU A 135 -12.12 8.62 9.64
C GLU A 135 -11.69 9.40 8.39
N GLN A 136 -10.74 10.33 8.54
CA GLN A 136 -10.14 11.06 7.42
C GLN A 136 -9.46 10.12 6.43
N GLN A 137 -8.63 9.19 6.91
CA GLN A 137 -7.91 8.25 6.05
C GLN A 137 -8.86 7.36 5.25
N ILE A 138 -9.90 6.80 5.88
CA ILE A 138 -10.89 5.97 5.19
C ILE A 138 -11.72 6.78 4.20
N ARG A 139 -12.17 7.99 4.58
CA ARG A 139 -12.92 8.87 3.68
C ARG A 139 -12.10 9.26 2.44
N THR A 140 -10.83 9.61 2.63
CA THR A 140 -9.92 9.95 1.53
C THR A 140 -9.65 8.75 0.62
N ALA A 141 -9.37 7.57 1.20
CA ALA A 141 -9.19 6.34 0.43
C ALA A 141 -10.42 6.01 -0.43
N GLN A 142 -11.62 6.18 0.13
CA GLN A 142 -12.88 6.00 -0.59
C GLN A 142 -13.08 7.00 -1.72
N ALA A 143 -12.76 8.28 -1.49
CA ALA A 143 -12.83 9.29 -2.54
C ALA A 143 -11.93 8.95 -3.74
N PHE A 144 -10.72 8.43 -3.49
CA PHE A 144 -9.82 8.01 -4.56
C PHE A 144 -10.23 6.68 -5.21
N ALA A 145 -10.77 5.73 -4.45
CA ALA A 145 -11.19 4.43 -4.98
C ALA A 145 -12.43 4.53 -5.88
N GLY A 146 -13.26 5.56 -5.68
CA GLY A 146 -14.48 5.78 -6.44
C GLY A 146 -15.47 4.64 -6.24
N GLN A 147 -15.70 3.85 -7.30
CA GLN A 147 -16.59 2.68 -7.24
C GLN A 147 -15.88 1.39 -6.80
N ARG A 148 -14.54 1.39 -6.75
CA ARG A 148 -13.79 0.21 -6.33
C ARG A 148 -13.94 -0.01 -4.82
N PRO A 149 -14.10 -1.25 -4.35
CA PRO A 149 -14.24 -1.54 -2.94
C PRO A 149 -12.99 -1.14 -2.14
N VAL A 150 -13.22 -0.50 -1.00
CA VAL A 150 -12.20 -0.26 0.03
C VAL A 150 -12.46 -1.16 1.23
N TRP A 151 -11.43 -1.87 1.67
CA TRP A 151 -11.45 -2.63 2.92
C TRP A 151 -10.65 -1.88 3.98
N ALA A 152 -11.33 -1.34 5.00
CA ALA A 152 -10.71 -0.49 6.01
C ALA A 152 -9.84 -1.33 6.96
N GLY A 153 -8.53 -1.08 6.97
CA GLY A 153 -7.60 -1.71 7.89
C GLY A 153 -7.61 -1.04 9.26
N VAL A 154 -8.00 -1.78 10.29
CA VAL A 154 -8.01 -1.37 11.69
C VAL A 154 -6.88 -2.07 12.43
N GLY A 155 -6.00 -1.29 13.05
CA GLY A 155 -4.90 -1.79 13.88
C GLY A 155 -5.39 -2.12 15.28
N ALA A 156 -6.27 -3.12 15.41
CA ALA A 156 -6.87 -3.56 16.66
C ALA A 156 -5.85 -3.87 17.77
N TYR A 157 -4.62 -4.27 17.43
CA TYR A 157 -3.53 -4.45 18.41
C TYR A 157 -3.15 -3.17 19.19
N ARG A 158 -3.56 -2.00 18.71
CA ARG A 158 -3.33 -0.70 19.35
C ARG A 158 -4.57 -0.18 20.08
N LEU A 159 -5.66 -0.92 20.09
CA LEU A 159 -6.99 -0.47 20.51
C LEU A 159 -7.61 -1.46 21.51
N SER A 160 -8.49 -0.94 22.36
CA SER A 160 -9.43 -1.79 23.10
C SER A 160 -10.49 -2.37 22.16
N ALA A 161 -11.21 -3.41 22.61
CA ALA A 161 -12.35 -3.95 21.87
C ALA A 161 -13.41 -2.88 21.53
N SER A 162 -13.74 -2.00 22.50
CA SER A 162 -14.69 -0.89 22.30
C SER A 162 -14.18 0.12 21.24
N ALA A 163 -12.91 0.53 21.34
CA ALA A 163 -12.31 1.41 20.33
C ALA A 163 -12.24 0.74 18.94
N THR A 164 -12.04 -0.57 18.88
CA THR A 164 -12.09 -1.34 17.63
C THR A 164 -13.49 -1.34 17.02
N LEU A 165 -14.54 -1.54 17.83
CA LEU A 165 -15.94 -1.43 17.40
C LEU A 165 -16.26 -0.03 16.88
N ASP A 166 -15.76 1.02 17.53
CA ASP A 166 -15.90 2.39 17.07
C ASP A 166 -15.28 2.62 15.69
N ARG A 167 -14.10 2.04 15.42
CA ARG A 167 -13.43 2.10 14.10
C ARG A 167 -14.21 1.33 13.04
N ILE A 168 -14.76 0.16 13.39
CA ILE A 168 -15.64 -0.62 12.50
C ILE A 168 -16.88 0.20 12.11
N ALA A 169 -17.55 0.80 13.10
CA ALA A 169 -18.72 1.64 12.86
C ALA A 169 -18.38 2.87 12.01
N ALA A 170 -17.23 3.51 12.27
CA ALA A 170 -16.73 4.64 11.50
C ALA A 170 -16.45 4.27 10.03
N ALA A 171 -15.77 3.15 9.78
CA ALA A 171 -15.51 2.67 8.43
C ALA A 171 -16.81 2.41 7.64
N ARG A 172 -17.83 1.85 8.30
CA ARG A 172 -19.17 1.64 7.70
C ARG A 172 -19.88 2.95 7.37
N ARG A 173 -19.81 3.96 8.25
CA ARG A 173 -20.35 5.31 7.96
C ARG A 173 -19.70 5.91 6.70
N HIS A 174 -18.42 5.64 6.48
CA HIS A 174 -17.69 6.03 5.27
C HIS A 174 -17.79 5.00 4.13
N LYS A 175 -18.80 4.12 4.17
CA LYS A 175 -19.17 3.16 3.11
C LYS A 175 -18.08 2.14 2.75
N ALA A 176 -17.11 1.89 3.63
CA ALA A 176 -16.11 0.86 3.38
C ALA A 176 -16.81 -0.47 3.08
N ALA A 177 -16.41 -1.14 1.98
CA ALA A 177 -17.01 -2.38 1.51
C ALA A 177 -16.62 -3.58 2.39
N GLY A 178 -15.56 -3.44 3.19
CA GLY A 178 -15.09 -4.47 4.11
C GLY A 178 -14.22 -3.88 5.21
N ILE A 179 -13.89 -4.72 6.19
CA ILE A 179 -13.03 -4.38 7.33
C ILE A 179 -11.94 -5.43 7.43
N ILE A 180 -10.71 -5.00 7.72
CA ILE A 180 -9.58 -5.86 8.06
C ILE A 180 -9.15 -5.53 9.48
N LEU A 181 -9.07 -6.53 10.36
CA LEU A 181 -8.57 -6.35 11.72
C LEU A 181 -7.15 -6.93 11.80
N PHE A 182 -6.19 -6.12 12.25
CA PHE A 182 -4.83 -6.54 12.46
C PHE A 182 -4.38 -6.21 13.90
N SER A 183 -3.62 -7.04 14.61
CA SER A 183 -3.36 -8.46 14.33
C SER A 183 -4.39 -9.34 15.05
N TYR A 184 -4.63 -10.55 14.51
CA TYR A 184 -5.53 -11.52 15.14
C TYR A 184 -5.09 -11.88 16.58
N GLU A 185 -3.79 -12.06 16.79
CA GLU A 185 -3.23 -12.41 18.10
C GLU A 185 -3.66 -11.41 19.17
N SER A 186 -3.53 -10.12 18.89
CA SER A 186 -3.90 -9.07 19.85
C SER A 186 -5.41 -8.93 20.08
N LEU A 187 -6.25 -9.60 19.29
CA LEU A 187 -7.69 -9.72 19.56
C LEU A 187 -8.02 -10.85 20.54
N VAL A 188 -7.09 -11.78 20.77
CA VAL A 188 -7.28 -12.95 21.62
C VAL A 188 -6.32 -13.00 22.81
N THR A 189 -5.37 -12.06 22.91
CA THR A 189 -4.40 -11.91 24.02
C THR A 189 -4.47 -10.52 24.68
N PRO A 190 -3.99 -10.36 25.93
CA PRO A 190 -4.07 -9.11 26.69
C PRO A 190 -3.53 -7.88 25.92
N PRO A 191 -4.18 -6.70 26.02
CA PRO A 191 -5.28 -6.34 26.92
C PRO A 191 -6.67 -6.83 26.49
N ASN A 192 -6.78 -7.53 25.36
CA ASN A 192 -8.01 -8.18 24.91
C ASN A 192 -8.05 -9.65 25.37
N SER A 193 -9.10 -10.38 25.00
CA SER A 193 -9.27 -11.79 25.35
C SER A 193 -10.00 -12.54 24.23
N ALA A 194 -10.02 -13.88 24.29
CA ALA A 194 -10.84 -14.67 23.38
C ALA A 194 -12.34 -14.27 23.35
N THR A 195 -12.86 -13.70 24.44
CA THR A 195 -14.23 -13.15 24.47
C THR A 195 -14.35 -11.86 23.68
N SER A 196 -13.31 -11.02 23.61
CA SER A 196 -13.28 -9.80 22.78
C SER A 196 -13.53 -10.10 21.30
N LEU A 197 -12.95 -11.19 20.76
CA LEU A 197 -13.19 -11.60 19.38
C LEU A 197 -14.66 -12.02 19.16
N THR A 198 -15.24 -12.73 20.14
CA THR A 198 -16.64 -13.16 20.08
C THR A 198 -17.61 -11.97 20.20
N GLU A 199 -17.30 -11.01 21.07
CA GLU A 199 -18.04 -9.75 21.22
C GLU A 199 -17.96 -8.90 19.96
N LEU A 200 -16.75 -8.75 19.38
CA LEU A 200 -16.54 -8.11 18.09
C LEU A 200 -17.35 -8.80 17.00
N GLY A 201 -17.30 -10.13 16.93
CA GLY A 201 -18.08 -10.93 16.01
C GLY A 201 -19.58 -10.63 16.10
N ARG A 202 -20.13 -10.69 17.32
CA ARG A 202 -21.56 -10.44 17.58
C ARG A 202 -21.97 -9.00 17.29
N ALA A 203 -21.23 -8.03 17.80
CA ALA A 203 -21.58 -6.62 17.70
C ALA A 203 -21.34 -6.07 16.28
N ALA A 204 -20.30 -6.51 15.60
CA ALA A 204 -20.02 -6.07 14.25
C ALA A 204 -20.84 -6.83 13.20
N PHE A 205 -21.04 -8.15 13.32
CA PHE A 205 -21.55 -8.97 12.22
C PHE A 205 -22.85 -9.74 12.53
N GLY A 206 -23.38 -9.64 13.75
CA GLY A 206 -24.58 -10.36 14.19
C GLY A 206 -24.33 -11.85 14.47
N ASN A 207 -25.36 -12.57 14.93
CA ASN A 207 -25.30 -14.01 15.27
C ASN A 207 -25.19 -14.97 14.06
N GLY A 208 -24.73 -14.49 12.90
CA GLY A 208 -24.86 -15.17 11.62
C GLY A 208 -23.54 -15.60 10.99
N PHE A 209 -22.82 -16.52 11.63
CA PHE A 209 -21.94 -17.45 10.91
C PHE A 209 -22.43 -18.86 11.21
N ARG A 210 -23.31 -19.36 10.34
CA ARG A 210 -23.50 -20.80 10.09
C ARG A 210 -22.88 -21.10 8.74
#